data_AF-A0AAV5G4F3-F1
#
_entry.id   AF-A0AAV5G4F3-F1
#
_cell.length_a   1.000
_cell.length_b   1.000
_cell.length_c   1.000
_cell.angle_alpha   90.00
_cell.angle_beta   90.00
_cell.angle_gamma   90.00
#
_symmetry.space_group_name_H-M   'P 1'
#
loop_
_entity.id
_entity.type
_entity.pdbx_description
1 polymer ?
#
loop_
_entity_poly.entity_id
_entity_poly.type
_entity_poly.pdbx_seq_one_letter_code
_entity_poly.pdbx_strand_id
1 'polypeptide(L)'
;MADKAGIFNTLIDLSGEVWRWKDNILKDSSDQVLAHVRADVISVARHNLLIEHNIGAPRFRLRATSSKGSLYTMGQTSFTVNSLTAVCNHEDYKLQRVNPFRRERVISNNRGAVLRTRPRGDGTVIVTGASESAEEVPFFDAIFLSYGCVLLDGPGLQTNIRI
;
A
#
# COMPACT_ATOMS: atom_id res chain seq x y z
N MET A 1 15.82 -10.88 23.36
CA MET A 1 15.18 -9.56 23.13
C MET A 1 15.38 -9.22 21.66
N ALA A 2 14.39 -9.47 20.82
CA ALA A 2 14.48 -9.20 19.38
C ALA A 2 14.46 -7.69 19.15
N ASP A 3 15.41 -7.19 18.37
CA ASP A 3 15.61 -5.77 18.12
C ASP A 3 14.36 -5.14 17.49
N LYS A 4 13.86 -4.06 18.10
CA LYS A 4 12.69 -3.31 17.64
C LYS A 4 12.87 -2.72 16.25
N ALA A 5 14.11 -2.68 15.71
CA ALA A 5 14.41 -2.35 14.32
C ALA A 5 13.94 -3.42 13.31
N GLY A 6 13.83 -4.68 13.72
CA GLY A 6 13.62 -5.82 12.81
C GLY A 6 12.29 -5.82 12.06
N ILE A 7 11.19 -5.33 12.66
CA ILE A 7 9.86 -5.44 12.05
C ILE A 7 9.66 -4.54 10.83
N PHE A 8 10.35 -3.40 10.74
CA PHE A 8 10.23 -2.48 9.61
C PHE A 8 10.81 -3.06 8.31
N ASN A 9 11.87 -3.84 8.44
CA ASN A 9 12.54 -4.50 7.31
C ASN A 9 12.25 -6.00 7.28
N THR A 10 11.27 -6.49 8.04
CA THR A 10 10.88 -7.90 7.99
C THR A 10 10.31 -8.16 6.60
N LEU A 11 11.05 -8.93 5.82
CA LEU A 11 10.62 -9.40 4.52
C LEU A 11 9.46 -10.38 4.72
N ILE A 12 8.45 -10.24 3.87
CA ILE A 12 7.30 -11.14 3.82
C ILE A 12 7.20 -11.76 2.44
N ASP A 13 6.83 -13.05 2.44
CA ASP A 13 6.35 -13.74 1.27
C ASP A 13 4.81 -13.78 1.30
N LEU A 14 4.19 -13.44 0.18
CA LEU A 14 2.75 -13.45 -0.02
C LEU A 14 2.31 -14.44 -1.12
N SER A 15 3.17 -15.39 -1.49
CA SER A 15 2.90 -16.42 -2.51
C SER A 15 1.66 -17.28 -2.17
N GLY A 16 1.40 -17.54 -0.89
CA GLY A 16 0.25 -18.30 -0.38
C GLY A 16 -0.74 -17.51 0.48
N GLU A 17 -0.58 -16.19 0.56
CA GLU A 17 -1.29 -15.34 1.52
C GLU A 17 -2.18 -14.31 0.80
N VAL A 18 -3.29 -13.93 1.43
CA VAL A 18 -4.26 -13.00 0.85
C VAL A 18 -4.67 -12.00 1.91
N TRP A 19 -4.17 -10.77 1.78
CA TRP A 19 -4.61 -9.69 2.62
C TRP A 19 -5.80 -8.94 2.01
N ARG A 20 -6.60 -8.33 2.88
CA ARG A 20 -7.84 -7.65 2.52
C ARG A 20 -7.93 -6.32 3.23
N TRP A 21 -7.88 -5.23 2.47
CA TRP A 21 -8.29 -3.92 2.94
C TRP A 21 -9.80 -3.78 2.82
N LYS A 22 -10.48 -3.47 3.93
CA LYS A 22 -11.90 -3.11 3.96
C LYS A 22 -12.15 -2.15 5.12
N ASP A 23 -12.91 -1.09 4.87
CA ASP A 23 -13.28 -0.10 5.90
C ASP A 23 -12.07 0.42 6.70
N ASN A 24 -10.97 0.71 6.00
CA ASN A 24 -9.68 1.13 6.57
C ASN A 24 -9.00 0.12 7.50
N ILE A 25 -9.38 -1.16 7.45
CA ILE A 25 -8.74 -2.25 8.19
C ILE A 25 -8.09 -3.21 7.19
N LEU A 26 -6.83 -3.56 7.44
CA LEU A 26 -6.11 -4.61 6.73
C LEU A 26 -6.14 -5.89 7.56
N LYS A 27 -6.64 -6.97 6.97
CA LYS A 27 -6.61 -8.32 7.55
C LYS A 27 -5.86 -9.30 6.68
N ASP A 28 -5.29 -10.33 7.28
CA ASP A 28 -4.72 -11.48 6.57
C ASP A 28 -5.78 -12.55 6.20
N SER A 29 -5.32 -13.71 5.72
CA SER A 29 -6.13 -14.89 5.39
C SER A 29 -6.83 -15.52 6.58
N SER A 30 -6.31 -15.30 7.80
CA SER A 30 -6.83 -15.81 9.07
C SER A 30 -7.68 -14.78 9.82
N ASP A 31 -8.12 -13.72 9.13
CA ASP A 31 -8.88 -12.59 9.67
C ASP A 31 -8.18 -11.81 10.80
N GLN A 32 -6.87 -12.00 10.99
CA GLN A 32 -6.10 -11.22 11.95
C GLN A 32 -5.87 -9.82 11.40
N VAL A 33 -6.03 -8.81 12.26
CA VAL A 33 -5.81 -7.41 11.89
C VAL A 33 -4.31 -7.14 11.83
N LEU A 34 -3.82 -6.82 10.65
CA LEU A 34 -2.43 -6.42 10.42
C LEU A 34 -2.23 -4.92 10.59
N ALA A 35 -3.19 -4.13 10.10
CA ALA A 35 -3.16 -2.68 10.18
C ALA A 35 -4.57 -2.08 10.23
N HIS A 36 -4.69 -0.87 10.75
CA HIS A 36 -5.91 -0.07 10.58
C HIS A 36 -5.54 1.40 10.38
N VAL A 37 -6.40 2.14 9.68
CA VAL A 37 -6.20 3.56 9.39
C VAL A 37 -7.29 4.40 10.02
N ARG A 38 -6.88 5.39 10.82
CA ARG A 38 -7.80 6.34 11.45
C ARG A 38 -7.11 7.69 11.61
N ALA A 39 -7.82 8.76 11.31
CA ALA A 39 -7.35 10.14 11.49
C ALA A 39 -5.94 10.35 10.91
N ASP A 40 -5.75 9.93 9.66
CA ASP A 40 -4.48 10.04 8.94
C ASP A 40 -3.29 9.35 9.64
N VAL A 41 -3.55 8.23 10.30
CA VAL A 41 -2.51 7.36 10.87
C VAL A 41 -2.76 5.91 10.49
N ILE A 42 -1.78 5.26 9.86
CA ILE A 42 -1.74 3.81 9.71
C ILE A 42 -1.11 3.23 10.98
N SER A 43 -1.89 2.48 11.74
CA SER A 43 -1.45 1.82 12.97
C SER A 43 -1.19 0.34 12.70
N VAL A 44 0.02 -0.12 13.00
CA VAL A 44 0.53 -1.47 12.74
C VAL A 44 1.18 -2.00 14.01
N ALA A 45 0.54 -2.95 14.69
CA ALA A 45 0.94 -3.39 16.03
C ALA A 45 1.19 -2.21 17.00
N ARG A 46 2.45 -1.90 17.34
CA ARG A 46 2.85 -0.77 18.22
C ARG A 46 3.52 0.37 17.45
N HIS A 47 3.40 0.39 16.13
CA HIS A 47 4.05 1.34 15.25
C HIS A 47 3.02 2.13 14.46
N ASN A 48 3.30 3.42 14.28
CA ASN A 48 2.44 4.31 13.53
C ASN A 48 3.21 4.89 12.33
N LEU A 49 2.50 5.00 11.22
CA LEU A 49 2.87 5.85 10.09
C LEU A 49 1.87 7.01 10.03
N LEU A 50 2.34 8.24 10.23
CA LEU A 50 1.54 9.44 10.02
C LEU A 50 1.45 9.68 8.53
N ILE A 51 0.24 9.75 7.97
CA ILE A 51 0.02 9.93 6.53
C ILE A 51 -0.39 11.36 6.20
N GLU A 52 0.06 11.82 5.05
CA GLU A 52 -0.41 13.04 4.40
C GLU A 52 -0.72 12.69 2.96
N HIS A 53 -1.89 13.05 2.45
CA HIS A 53 -2.26 12.75 1.09
C HIS A 53 -2.92 13.93 0.38
N ASN A 54 -2.73 13.98 -0.92
CA ASN A 54 -3.54 14.80 -1.83
C ASN A 54 -4.15 13.85 -2.85
N ILE A 55 -5.46 13.63 -2.73
CA ILE A 55 -6.26 12.78 -3.60
C ILE A 55 -7.06 13.70 -4.52
N GLY A 56 -6.39 14.35 -5.47
CA GLY A 56 -6.99 15.38 -6.32
C GLY A 56 -5.98 16.23 -7.07
N ALA A 57 -6.49 17.24 -7.79
CA ALA A 57 -5.69 18.08 -8.68
C ALA A 57 -4.54 18.81 -7.93
N PRO A 58 -3.37 19.01 -8.58
CA PRO A 58 -3.07 18.63 -9.96
C PRO A 58 -2.59 17.16 -10.12
N ARG A 59 -2.14 16.51 -9.03
CA ARG A 59 -1.58 15.14 -9.07
C ARG A 59 -1.72 14.46 -7.72
N PHE A 60 -2.00 13.16 -7.75
CA PHE A 60 -1.97 12.33 -6.56
C PHE A 60 -0.59 12.32 -5.90
N ARG A 61 -0.56 12.52 -4.58
CA ARG A 61 0.59 12.30 -3.72
C ARG A 61 0.16 11.69 -2.39
N LEU A 62 0.96 10.78 -1.88
CA LEU A 62 0.86 10.22 -0.55
C LEU A 62 2.25 10.25 0.08
N ARG A 63 2.32 10.67 1.33
CA ARG A 63 3.52 10.64 2.16
C ARG A 63 3.17 9.92 3.45
N ALA A 64 4.11 9.17 4.00
CA ALA A 64 4.02 8.72 5.38
C ALA A 64 5.34 8.89 6.11
N THR A 65 5.27 9.20 7.41
CA THR A 65 6.44 9.28 8.29
C THR A 65 6.28 8.28 9.42
N SER A 66 7.24 7.38 9.59
CA SER A 66 7.23 6.44 10.70
C SER A 66 7.62 7.12 12.01
N SER A 67 7.18 6.56 13.13
CA SER A 67 7.65 6.95 14.47
C SER A 67 9.19 6.96 14.66
N LYS A 68 9.95 6.33 13.76
CA LYS A 68 11.42 6.31 13.76
C LYS A 68 12.06 7.28 12.76
N GLY A 69 11.25 8.10 12.08
CA GLY A 69 11.73 9.07 11.10
C GLY A 69 11.90 8.53 9.68
N SER A 70 11.59 7.25 9.41
CA SER A 70 11.61 6.72 8.05
C SER A 70 10.52 7.39 7.22
N LEU A 71 10.89 7.81 6.01
CA LEU A 71 10.00 8.49 5.08
C LEU A 71 9.55 7.55 3.97
N TYR A 72 8.26 7.64 3.66
CA TYR A 72 7.59 6.92 2.59
C TYR A 72 6.92 7.94 1.69
N THR A 73 7.04 7.79 0.38
CA THR A 73 6.36 8.66 -0.59
C THR A 73 5.79 7.82 -1.72
N MET A 74 4.66 8.26 -2.27
CA MET A 74 4.06 7.71 -3.47
C MET A 74 3.47 8.87 -4.28
N GLY A 75 3.64 8.85 -5.59
CA GLY A 75 3.18 9.92 -6.45
C GLY A 75 2.84 9.46 -7.85
N GLN A 76 1.90 10.20 -8.45
CA GLN A 76 1.58 10.06 -9.86
C GLN A 76 2.73 10.58 -10.73
N THR A 77 3.23 9.72 -11.63
CA THR A 77 4.36 10.04 -12.51
C THR A 77 3.93 10.52 -13.91
N SER A 78 2.65 10.37 -14.26
CA SER A 78 2.11 10.67 -15.59
C SER A 78 0.91 11.62 -15.50
N PHE A 79 0.22 11.89 -16.62
CA PHE A 79 -1.04 12.65 -16.60
C PHE A 79 -2.22 11.87 -16.00
N THR A 80 -2.13 10.54 -15.96
CA THR A 80 -3.13 9.66 -15.34
C THR A 80 -2.52 8.93 -14.15
N VAL A 81 -3.37 8.43 -13.26
CA VAL A 81 -2.96 7.59 -12.12
C VAL A 81 -2.60 6.15 -12.54
N ASN A 82 -2.51 5.85 -13.84
CA ASN A 82 -2.21 4.49 -14.32
C ASN A 82 -0.83 4.00 -13.91
N SER A 83 0.13 4.91 -13.76
CA SER A 83 1.47 4.64 -13.23
C SER A 83 1.74 5.55 -12.04
N LEU A 84 2.21 4.93 -10.95
CA LEU A 84 2.73 5.62 -9.79
C LEU A 84 4.16 5.15 -9.54
N THR A 85 4.93 6.00 -8.90
CA THR A 85 6.21 5.65 -8.29
C THR A 85 6.10 5.83 -6.78
N ALA A 86 6.80 5.00 -6.03
CA ALA A 86 6.91 5.13 -4.58
C ALA A 86 8.35 4.93 -4.14
N VAL A 87 8.74 5.61 -3.07
CA VAL A 87 10.01 5.43 -2.38
C VAL A 87 9.68 5.07 -0.95
N CYS A 88 10.04 3.87 -0.52
CA CYS A 88 9.82 3.38 0.85
C CYS A 88 11.18 3.13 1.49
N ASN A 89 11.59 3.99 2.44
CA ASN A 89 12.85 3.88 3.18
C ASN A 89 14.10 3.75 2.29
N HIS A 90 14.41 2.56 1.76
CA HIS A 90 15.58 2.27 0.91
C HIS A 90 15.24 1.67 -0.46
N GLU A 91 13.96 1.50 -0.79
CA GLU A 91 13.53 0.80 -2.01
C GLU A 91 12.60 1.67 -2.85
N ASP A 92 12.85 1.64 -4.16
CA ASP A 92 12.02 2.29 -5.18
C ASP A 92 11.04 1.28 -5.77
N TYR A 93 9.79 1.71 -5.89
CA TYR A 93 8.70 0.90 -6.42
C TYR A 93 7.99 1.60 -7.57
N LYS A 94 7.53 0.78 -8.52
CA LYS A 94 6.57 1.17 -9.56
C LYS A 94 5.25 0.46 -9.32
N LEU A 95 4.15 1.20 -9.37
CA LEU A 95 2.80 0.65 -9.23
C LEU A 95 2.02 0.91 -10.52
N GLN A 96 1.86 -0.13 -11.34
CA GLN A 96 1.31 -0.04 -12.68
C GLN A 96 -0.05 -0.74 -12.75
N ARG A 97 -1.08 -0.04 -13.24
CA ARG A 97 -2.35 -0.70 -13.58
C ARG A 97 -2.14 -1.73 -14.70
N VAL A 98 -2.73 -2.92 -14.55
CA VAL A 98 -2.63 -4.00 -15.56
C VAL A 98 -3.29 -3.63 -16.89
N ASN A 99 -4.31 -2.76 -16.83
CA ASN A 99 -4.99 -2.16 -17.97
C ASN A 99 -5.57 -0.82 -17.50
N PRO A 100 -5.50 0.27 -18.29
CA PRO A 100 -6.12 1.56 -17.94
C PRO A 100 -7.58 1.50 -17.43
N PHE A 101 -8.38 0.55 -17.93
CA PHE A 101 -9.78 0.36 -17.55
C PHE A 101 -9.97 -0.54 -16.32
N ARG A 102 -8.93 -1.22 -15.85
CA ARG A 102 -8.96 -2.05 -14.65
C ARG A 102 -8.16 -1.37 -13.55
N ARG A 103 -8.78 -1.22 -12.38
CA ARG A 103 -8.13 -0.63 -11.21
C ARG A 103 -7.17 -1.59 -10.48
N GLU A 104 -6.89 -2.75 -11.07
CA GLU A 104 -5.92 -3.71 -10.57
C GLU A 104 -4.50 -3.25 -10.91
N ARG A 105 -3.57 -3.39 -9.96
CA ARG A 105 -2.16 -3.02 -10.15
C ARG A 105 -1.21 -4.17 -9.85
N VAL A 106 -0.09 -4.15 -10.57
CA VAL A 106 1.14 -4.86 -10.21
C VAL A 106 2.11 -3.85 -9.64
N ILE A 107 2.78 -4.23 -8.55
CA ILE A 107 3.78 -3.44 -7.85
C ILE A 107 5.11 -4.17 -8.00
N SER A 108 6.15 -3.45 -8.39
CA SER A 108 7.48 -4.00 -8.66
C SER A 108 8.57 -3.11 -8.11
N ASN A 109 9.69 -3.69 -7.71
CA ASN A 109 10.95 -2.99 -7.41
C ASN A 109 12.00 -3.30 -8.50
N ASN A 110 13.27 -3.05 -8.21
CA ASN A 110 14.39 -3.34 -9.12
C ASN A 110 14.66 -4.84 -9.32
N ARG A 111 14.23 -5.71 -8.41
CA ARG A 111 14.42 -7.17 -8.47
C ARG A 111 13.31 -7.84 -9.28
N GLY A 112 12.09 -7.34 -9.16
CA GLY A 112 10.94 -7.92 -9.87
C GLY A 112 9.61 -7.47 -9.33
N ALA A 113 8.56 -8.21 -9.69
CA ALA A 113 7.21 -7.97 -9.20
C ALA A 113 7.06 -8.54 -7.78
N VAL A 114 6.52 -7.73 -6.86
CA VAL A 114 6.39 -8.07 -5.45
C VAL A 114 4.92 -8.30 -5.07
N LEU A 115 4.03 -7.38 -5.43
CA LEU A 115 2.64 -7.38 -4.99
C LEU A 115 1.68 -7.18 -6.15
N ARG A 116 0.45 -7.66 -5.95
CA ARG A 116 -0.70 -7.32 -6.78
C ARG A 116 -1.83 -6.81 -5.90
N THR A 117 -2.49 -5.74 -6.35
CA THR A 117 -3.69 -5.20 -5.69
C THR A 117 -4.88 -5.28 -6.62
N ARG A 118 -6.01 -5.77 -6.11
CA ARG A 118 -7.25 -5.95 -6.89
C ARG A 118 -8.47 -5.45 -6.11
N PRO A 119 -9.06 -4.30 -6.50
CA PRO A 119 -10.34 -3.86 -5.97
C PRO A 119 -11.47 -4.84 -6.33
N ARG A 120 -12.45 -4.94 -5.45
CA ARG A 120 -13.67 -5.74 -5.58
C ARG A 120 -14.89 -4.82 -5.48
N GLY A 121 -16.03 -5.28 -6.01
CA GLY A 121 -17.27 -4.50 -6.02
C GLY A 121 -17.88 -4.28 -4.64
N ASP A 122 -17.43 -5.00 -3.61
CA ASP A 122 -18.00 -5.02 -2.26
C ASP A 122 -17.30 -4.06 -1.27
N GLY A 123 -16.41 -3.19 -1.73
CA GLY A 123 -15.60 -2.37 -0.83
C GLY A 123 -14.13 -2.78 -0.75
N THR A 124 -13.83 -4.06 -1.00
CA THR A 124 -12.57 -4.67 -0.61
C THR A 124 -11.47 -4.42 -1.62
N VAL A 125 -10.23 -4.19 -1.17
CA VAL A 125 -9.03 -4.30 -2.00
C VAL A 125 -8.22 -5.50 -1.54
N ILE A 126 -8.08 -6.48 -2.43
CA ILE A 126 -7.29 -7.68 -2.19
C ILE A 126 -5.82 -7.39 -2.48
N VAL A 127 -4.93 -7.87 -1.63
CA VAL A 127 -3.47 -7.80 -1.81
C VAL A 127 -2.90 -9.22 -1.77
N THR A 128 -2.08 -9.57 -2.76
CA THR A 128 -1.40 -10.87 -2.87
C THR A 128 0.04 -10.67 -3.35
N GLY A 129 0.85 -11.72 -3.36
CA GLY A 129 2.03 -11.79 -4.20
C GLY A 129 1.69 -11.51 -5.66
N ALA A 130 2.64 -10.94 -6.42
CA ALA A 130 2.42 -10.61 -7.83
C ALA A 130 2.22 -11.85 -8.74
N SER A 131 2.88 -12.95 -8.38
CA SER A 131 2.88 -14.30 -8.96
C SER A 131 3.38 -15.32 -7.91
N GLU A 132 3.44 -16.60 -8.26
CA GLU A 132 4.06 -17.65 -7.42
C GLU A 132 5.56 -17.44 -7.19
N SER A 133 6.21 -16.72 -8.10
CA SER A 133 7.63 -16.36 -8.04
C SER A 133 7.83 -14.89 -7.64
N ALA A 134 6.88 -14.32 -6.89
CA ALA A 134 6.96 -12.93 -6.47
C ALA A 134 8.15 -12.71 -5.55
N GLU A 135 8.81 -11.58 -5.70
CA GLU A 135 9.88 -11.17 -4.81
C GLU A 135 9.32 -10.81 -3.44
N GLU A 136 10.09 -11.10 -2.39
CA GLU A 136 9.75 -10.67 -1.03
C GLU A 136 9.80 -9.14 -0.91
N VAL A 137 8.98 -8.61 -0.01
CA VAL A 137 8.85 -7.17 0.24
C VAL A 137 8.86 -6.88 1.74
N PRO A 138 9.45 -5.76 2.21
CA PRO A 138 9.32 -5.39 3.61
C PRO A 138 7.86 -5.19 4.02
N PHE A 139 7.49 -5.68 5.21
CA PHE A 139 6.12 -5.67 5.71
C PHE A 139 5.48 -4.26 5.71
N PHE A 140 6.21 -3.24 6.18
CA PHE A 140 5.70 -1.87 6.21
C PHE A 140 5.58 -1.24 4.83
N ASP A 141 6.48 -1.60 3.91
CA ASP A 141 6.42 -1.15 2.52
C ASP A 141 5.16 -1.73 1.88
N ALA A 142 4.87 -3.03 2.07
CA ALA A 142 3.66 -3.66 1.58
C ALA A 142 2.37 -3.00 2.10
N ILE A 143 2.33 -2.62 3.38
CA ILE A 143 1.21 -1.90 3.99
C ILE A 143 1.05 -0.52 3.34
N PHE A 144 2.13 0.28 3.27
CA PHE A 144 2.08 1.62 2.69
C PHE A 144 1.69 1.60 1.21
N LEU A 145 2.33 0.72 0.43
CA LEU A 145 2.11 0.57 -1.00
C LEU A 145 0.67 0.14 -1.30
N SER A 146 0.16 -0.87 -0.57
CA SER A 146 -1.21 -1.35 -0.76
C SER A 146 -2.25 -0.34 -0.30
N TYR A 147 -1.99 0.41 0.78
CA TYR A 147 -2.89 1.49 1.21
C TYR A 147 -2.95 2.62 0.19
N GLY A 148 -1.83 2.99 -0.45
CA GLY A 148 -1.85 3.95 -1.56
C GLY A 148 -2.77 3.50 -2.72
N CYS A 149 -2.81 2.20 -3.02
CA CYS A 149 -3.80 1.65 -3.96
C CYS A 149 -5.23 1.75 -3.43
N VAL A 150 -5.48 1.52 -2.14
CA VAL A 150 -6.81 1.73 -1.54
C VAL A 150 -7.28 3.16 -1.77
N LEU A 151 -6.40 4.16 -1.63
CA LEU A 151 -6.77 5.56 -1.80
C LEU A 151 -7.28 5.90 -3.21
N LEU A 152 -6.69 5.29 -4.23
CA LEU A 152 -6.94 5.60 -5.64
C LEU A 152 -7.91 4.66 -6.33
N ASP A 153 -7.88 3.39 -5.95
CA ASP A 153 -8.53 2.30 -6.67
C ASP A 153 -9.69 1.69 -5.86
N GLY A 154 -9.70 1.90 -4.54
CA GLY A 154 -10.78 1.52 -3.65
C GLY A 154 -12.06 2.32 -3.92
N PRO A 155 -13.23 1.80 -3.52
CA PRO A 155 -14.52 2.43 -3.80
C PRO A 155 -14.83 3.66 -2.92
N GLY A 156 -14.00 3.98 -1.91
CA GLY A 156 -14.41 4.76 -0.74
C GLY A 156 -13.81 6.16 -0.52
N LEU A 157 -13.01 6.71 -1.44
CA LEU A 157 -12.42 8.05 -1.21
C LEU A 157 -13.06 9.22 -1.97
N GLN A 158 -14.17 8.98 -2.67
CA GLN A 158 -14.90 10.04 -3.34
C GLN A 158 -15.96 10.75 -2.46
N THR A 159 -16.22 10.29 -1.22
CA THR A 159 -17.43 10.72 -0.49
C THR A 159 -17.21 11.75 0.63
N ASN A 160 -15.98 12.14 0.99
CA ASN A 160 -15.75 13.08 2.10
C ASN A 160 -14.67 14.16 1.82
N ILE A 161 -14.67 14.74 0.63
CA ILE A 161 -14.02 16.05 0.41
C ILE A 161 -15.14 17.07 0.27
N ARG A 162 -15.58 17.64 1.40
CA ARG A 162 -16.26 18.95 1.38
C ARG A 162 -15.16 20.00 1.45
N ILE A 163 -15.08 20.79 0.37
CA ILE A 163 -14.36 22.07 0.30
C ILE A 163 -14.99 23.02 1.31
#